data_AF-A0A7K1XYS8-F1
#
_entry.id   AF-A0A7K1XYS8-F1
#
_cell.length_a   1.000
_cell.length_b   1.000
_cell.length_c   1.000
_cell.angle_alpha   90.00
_cell.angle_beta   90.00
_cell.angle_gamma   90.00
#
_symmetry.space_group_name_H-M   'P 1'
#
loop_
_entity.id
_entity.type
_entity.pdbx_description
1 polymer ?
#
loop_
_entity_poly.entity_id
_entity_poly.type
_entity_poly.pdbx_seq_one_letter_code
_entity_poly.pdbx_strand_id
1 'polypeptide(L)' 'MKDKDKDKRFRVCPACNGQKVERISRGTILKTLLFWLPVQKYYCFKCFRTFYRFGK' A
#
# COMPACT_ATOMS: atom_id res chain seq x y z
N MET A 1 -19.39 8.51 -19.03
CA MET A 1 -18.08 7.83 -18.91
C MET A 1 -17.08 8.76 -18.24
N LYS A 2 -16.22 8.20 -17.36
CA LYS A 2 -15.12 8.79 -16.54
C LYS A 2 -15.37 8.85 -15.03
N ASP A 3 -15.46 7.65 -14.45
CA ASP A 3 -14.56 7.09 -13.43
C ASP A 3 -13.75 8.02 -12.50
N LYS A 4 -14.06 7.85 -11.21
CA LYS A 4 -13.14 7.63 -10.06
C LYS A 4 -12.10 8.71 -9.73
N ASP A 5 -12.56 9.78 -9.09
CA ASP A 5 -11.72 10.61 -8.22
C ASP A 5 -12.18 10.48 -6.76
N LYS A 6 -11.83 9.35 -6.12
CA LYS A 6 -11.76 9.25 -4.67
C LYS A 6 -10.53 8.44 -4.32
N ASP A 7 -9.72 8.98 -3.42
CA ASP A 7 -8.62 8.31 -2.72
C ASP A 7 -7.19 8.42 -3.30
N LYS A 8 -6.76 9.63 -3.69
CA LYS A 8 -5.34 9.93 -3.96
C LYS A 8 -4.54 10.45 -2.75
N ARG A 9 -5.02 10.27 -1.51
CA ARG A 9 -4.43 10.96 -0.33
C ARG A 9 -3.42 10.16 0.50
N PHE A 10 -3.20 8.86 0.28
CA PHE A 10 -2.35 8.06 1.20
C PHE A 10 -1.27 7.19 0.54
N ARG A 11 -0.65 7.70 -0.51
CA ARG A 11 0.41 6.98 -1.25
C ARG A 11 1.72 7.75 -1.23
N VAL A 12 2.19 8.12 -0.04
CA VAL A 12 3.50 8.75 0.13
C VAL A 12 4.42 7.77 0.85
N CYS A 13 5.61 7.54 0.29
CA CYS A 13 6.62 6.70 0.92
C CYS A 13 7.18 7.40 2.17
N PRO A 14 7.15 6.77 3.36
CA PRO A 14 7.68 7.40 4.58
C PRO A 14 9.21 7.60 4.54
N ALA A 15 9.92 6.86 3.69
CA ALA A 15 11.39 6.95 3.62
C ALA A 15 11.88 8.12 2.75
N CYS A 16 11.11 8.52 1.73
CA CYS A 16 11.59 9.46 0.73
C CYS A 16 10.54 10.45 0.22
N ASN A 17 9.39 10.48 0.90
CA ASN A 17 8.25 11.35 0.60
C ASN A 17 7.80 11.33 -0.87
N GLY A 18 8.11 10.24 -1.59
CA GLY A 18 7.76 10.05 -2.99
C GLY A 18 6.32 9.60 -3.13
N GLN A 19 5.62 10.12 -4.15
CA GLN A 19 4.23 9.76 -4.47
C GLN A 19 4.12 8.50 -5.35
N LYS A 20 5.25 7.99 -5.86
CA LYS A 20 5.32 6.75 -6.67
C LYS A 20 5.34 5.51 -5.77
N VAL A 21 4.25 5.27 -5.04
CA VAL A 21 4.05 4.02 -4.31
C VAL A 21 2.86 3.24 -4.86
N GLU A 22 3.06 1.95 -5.06
CA GLU A 22 2.05 1.03 -5.55
C GLU A 22 1.65 0.05 -4.45
N ARG A 23 0.38 -0.32 -4.44
CA ARG A 23 -0.15 -1.29 -3.49
C ARG A 23 0.11 -2.68 -4.05
N ILE A 24 0.86 -3.48 -3.29
CA ILE A 24 1.14 -4.87 -3.61
C ILE A 24 0.18 -5.78 -2.82
N SER A 25 -0.25 -6.87 -3.44
CA SER A 25 -1.01 -7.93 -2.80
C SER A 25 -0.22 -8.57 -1.65
N ARG A 26 -0.93 -8.91 -0.56
CA ARG A 26 -0.36 -9.75 0.50
C ARG A 26 -0.15 -11.16 -0.05
N GLY A 27 0.97 -11.79 0.27
CA GLY A 27 1.16 -13.21 -0.01
C GLY A 27 0.11 -14.04 0.74
N THR A 28 -0.29 -15.18 0.16
CA THR A 28 -1.37 -16.04 0.67
C THR A 28 -1.20 -16.40 2.15
N ILE A 29 0.03 -16.64 2.59
CA ILE A 29 0.38 -16.95 3.98
C ILE A 29 0.01 -15.81 4.94
N LEU A 30 0.35 -14.57 4.60
CA LEU A 30 -0.01 -13.39 5.40
C LEU A 30 -1.51 -13.13 5.39
N LYS A 31 -2.22 -13.54 4.32
CA LYS A 31 -3.68 -13.44 4.25
C LYS A 31 -4.35 -14.48 5.15
N THR A 32 -3.82 -15.70 5.24
CA THR A 32 -4.35 -16.75 6.10
C THR A 32 -4.05 -16.48 7.57
N LEU A 33 -2.82 -16.07 7.91
CA LEU A 33 -2.43 -15.80 9.31
C LEU A 33 -2.98 -14.47 9.84
N LEU A 34 -3.03 -13.43 9.00
CA LEU A 34 -3.58 -12.11 9.38
C LEU A 34 -4.91 -11.85 8.67
N PHE A 35 -5.79 -12.86 8.63
CA PHE A 35 -7.11 -12.76 8.00
C PHE A 35 -7.95 -11.62 8.60
N TRP A 36 -7.89 -11.44 9.91
CA TRP A 36 -8.60 -10.36 10.61
C TRP A 36 -7.96 -8.98 10.38
N LEU A 37 -6.65 -8.93 10.10
CA LEU A 37 -5.91 -7.67 10.15
C LEU A 37 -5.95 -6.94 8.78
N PRO A 38 -6.47 -5.70 8.70
CA PRO A 38 -6.52 -4.91 7.46
C PRO A 38 -5.15 -4.29 7.13
N VAL A 39 -4.16 -5.13 6.84
CA VAL A 39 -2.82 -4.70 6.43
C VAL A 39 -2.79 -4.43 4.92
N GLN A 40 -2.14 -3.36 4.49
CA GLN A 40 -1.89 -3.09 3.08
C GLN A 40 -0.39 -3.01 2.87
N LYS A 41 0.14 -3.79 1.93
CA LYS A 41 1.56 -3.76 1.57
C LYS A 41 1.74 -2.76 0.44
N TYR A 42 2.71 -1.86 0.57
CA TYR A 42 3.04 -0.87 -0.43
C TYR A 42 4.51 -0.97 -0.81
N TYR A 43 4.80 -0.66 -2.06
CA TYR A 43 6.14 -0.63 -2.61
C TYR A 43 6.42 0.72 -3.24
N CYS A 44 7.54 1.32 -2.88
CA CYS A 44 7.99 2.57 -3.43
C CYS A 44 8.97 2.32 -4.58
N PHE A 45 8.61 2.73 -5.80
CA PHE A 45 9.50 2.62 -6.97
C PHE A 45 10.62 3.66 -6.99
N LYS A 46 10.53 4.71 -6.17
CA LYS A 46 11.58 5.74 -6.09
C LYS A 46 12.77 5.28 -5.24
N CYS A 47 12.47 4.51 -4.19
CA CYS A 47 13.41 4.19 -3.12
C CYS A 47 13.55 2.67 -2.93
N PHE A 48 12.86 1.91 -3.78
CA PHE A 48 12.81 0.45 -3.84
C PHE A 48 12.50 -0.22 -2.48
N ARG A 49 11.82 0.52 -1.60
CA ARG A 49 11.48 0.09 -0.25
C ARG A 49 10.03 -0.36 -0.18
N THR A 50 9.83 -1.44 0.53
CA THR A 50 8.51 -2.00 0.81
C THR A 50 8.11 -1.63 2.24
N PHE A 51 6.87 -1.19 2.45
CA PHE A 51 6.36 -0.86 3.77
C PHE A 51 4.93 -1.36 3.93
N TYR A 52 4.57 -1.67 5.16
CA TYR A 52 3.22 -2.08 5.51
C TYR A 52 2.50 -0.89 6.13
N ARG A 53 1.28 -0.65 5.68
CA ARG A 53 0.37 0.33 6.25
C ARG A 53 -0.83 -0.44 6.78
N PHE A 54 -1.07 -0.29 8.07
CA PHE A 54 -2.29 -0.74 8.69
C PHE A 54 -3.32 0.36 8.46
N GLY A 55 -4.43 0.04 7.81
CA GLY A 55 -5.52 0.99 7.56
C GLY A 55 -6.76 0.53 8.32
N LYS A 56 -7.36 1.44 9.08
CA LYS A 56 -8.77 1.35 9.46
C LYS A 56 -9.61 1.89 8.30
#